data_AF-A0A962GTX2-F1
#
_entry.id   AF-A0A962GTX2-F1
#
_cell.length_a   1.000
_cell.length_b   1.000
_cell.length_c   1.000
_cell.angle_alpha   90.00
_cell.angle_beta   90.00
_cell.angle_gamma   90.00
#
_symmetry.space_group_name_H-M   'P 1'
#
loop_
_entity.id
_entity.type
_entity.pdbx_description
1 polymer ?
#
loop_
_entity_poly.entity_id
_entity_poly.type
_entity_poly.pdbx_seq_one_letter_code
_entity_poly.pdbx_strand_id
1 'polypeptide(L)'
;MTEIHDTKVIIKRLLISTVLYLPLCFFIWFYSATLLVLPLKYLLQFVLTTWQPDLFNTVSQNYYMLSIETLIFPTGSFRGQGDKLAVLDVAVNPMIYGYGLAVISGLTVSIPELSPAKKIKQILYGYIIVVIIQTFGCFWEAMKHLVFYGSPDSKQAILDTGLFPDLIALFYQMSYLIFPAVIPVAAWIIMNKNFIGIITGLDAKINGNLKDTKVSDKK
;
A
#
# COMPACT_ATOMS: atom_id res chain seq x y z
N MET A 1 2.38 -41.17 -6.72
CA MET A 1 2.53 -40.54 -8.05
C MET A 1 1.35 -39.61 -8.40
N THR A 2 0.18 -39.81 -7.79
CA THR A 2 -1.05 -39.03 -7.99
C THR A 2 -1.01 -37.60 -7.43
N GLU A 3 -0.43 -37.37 -6.25
CA GLU A 3 -0.38 -36.02 -5.65
C GLU A 3 0.49 -35.01 -6.43
N ILE A 4 1.63 -35.44 -6.96
CA ILE A 4 2.55 -34.56 -7.71
C ILE A 4 1.91 -34.08 -9.03
N HIS A 5 1.04 -34.90 -9.63
CA HIS A 5 0.29 -34.52 -10.83
C HIS A 5 -0.74 -33.42 -10.52
N ASP A 6 -1.39 -33.51 -9.36
CA ASP A 6 -2.44 -32.58 -8.92
C ASP A 6 -1.87 -31.18 -8.63
N THR A 7 -0.73 -31.09 -7.93
CA THR A 7 -0.06 -29.80 -7.64
C THR A 7 0.31 -29.03 -8.91
N LYS A 8 0.82 -29.71 -9.95
CA LYS A 8 1.17 -29.07 -11.22
C LYS A 8 -0.06 -28.47 -11.92
N VAL A 9 -1.19 -29.16 -11.85
CA VAL A 9 -2.46 -28.69 -12.42
C VAL A 9 -2.96 -27.46 -11.66
N ILE A 10 -2.90 -27.46 -10.32
CA ILE A 10 -3.28 -26.31 -9.49
C ILE A 10 -2.41 -25.09 -9.78
N ILE A 11 -1.08 -25.25 -9.87
CA ILE A 11 -0.16 -24.16 -10.19
C ILE A 11 -0.45 -23.59 -11.58
N LYS A 12 -0.61 -24.45 -12.59
CA LYS A 12 -0.93 -24.01 -13.96
C LYS A 12 -2.24 -23.22 -13.98
N ARG A 13 -3.28 -23.71 -13.29
CA ARG A 13 -4.57 -23.03 -13.19
C ARG A 13 -4.46 -21.68 -12.48
N LEU A 14 -3.72 -21.60 -11.38
CA LEU A 14 -3.45 -20.35 -10.67
C LEU A 14 -2.73 -19.36 -11.58
N LEU A 15 -1.68 -19.77 -12.30
CA LEU A 15 -0.91 -18.89 -13.18
C LEU A 15 -1.78 -18.35 -14.33
N ILE A 16 -2.50 -19.22 -15.03
CA ILE A 16 -3.39 -18.81 -16.14
C ILE A 16 -4.49 -17.87 -15.63
N SER A 17 -5.10 -18.21 -14.48
CA SER A 17 -6.13 -17.37 -13.88
C SER A 17 -5.57 -16.01 -13.46
N THR A 18 -4.37 -15.98 -12.88
CA THR A 18 -3.68 -14.74 -12.47
C THR A 18 -3.40 -13.86 -13.67
N VAL A 19 -2.87 -14.41 -14.76
CA VAL A 19 -2.59 -13.65 -15.99
C VAL A 19 -3.88 -13.05 -16.58
N LEU A 20 -5.02 -13.73 -16.44
CA LEU A 20 -6.32 -13.24 -16.92
C LEU A 20 -6.94 -12.18 -15.98
N TYR A 21 -6.97 -12.45 -14.68
CA TYR A 21 -7.66 -11.59 -13.71
C TYR A 21 -6.83 -10.39 -13.29
N LEU A 22 -5.50 -10.45 -13.33
CA LEU A 22 -4.65 -9.35 -12.90
C LEU A 22 -4.89 -8.09 -13.75
N PRO A 23 -4.87 -8.12 -15.11
CA PRO A 23 -5.22 -6.95 -15.93
C PRO A 23 -6.61 -6.41 -15.64
N LEU A 24 -7.60 -7.29 -15.45
CA LEU A 24 -8.97 -6.90 -15.10
C LEU A 24 -9.03 -6.18 -13.74
N CYS A 25 -8.33 -6.69 -12.73
CA CYS A 25 -8.24 -6.06 -11.42
C CYS A 25 -7.54 -4.70 -11.48
N PHE A 26 -6.48 -4.56 -12.29
CA PHE A 26 -5.83 -3.27 -12.53
C PHE A 26 -6.79 -2.27 -13.19
N PHE A 27 -7.56 -2.71 -14.19
CA PHE A 27 -8.57 -1.88 -14.83
C PHE A 27 -9.63 -1.40 -13.82
N ILE A 28 -10.22 -2.32 -13.05
CA ILE A 28 -11.23 -1.99 -12.03
C ILE A 28 -10.66 -1.05 -10.96
N TRP A 29 -9.46 -1.33 -10.47
CA TRP A 29 -8.78 -0.49 -9.47
C TRP A 29 -8.54 0.93 -10.00
N PHE A 30 -7.99 1.05 -11.21
CA PHE A 30 -7.68 2.35 -11.80
C PHE A 30 -8.95 3.16 -12.08
N TYR A 31 -9.98 2.53 -12.64
CA TYR A 31 -11.28 3.17 -12.88
C TYR A 31 -11.95 3.62 -11.57
N SER A 32 -11.80 2.84 -10.50
CA SER A 32 -12.41 3.10 -9.20
C SER A 32 -11.53 3.96 -8.28
N ALA A 33 -10.37 4.42 -8.75
CA ALA A 33 -9.34 5.05 -7.94
C ALA A 33 -9.85 6.25 -7.13
N THR A 34 -10.64 7.14 -7.75
CA THR A 34 -11.25 8.30 -7.08
C THR A 34 -12.03 7.91 -5.82
N LEU A 35 -12.78 6.80 -5.88
CA LEU A 35 -13.55 6.31 -4.75
C LEU A 35 -12.65 5.63 -3.71
N LEU A 36 -11.72 4.80 -4.16
CA LEU A 36 -10.82 4.02 -3.30
C LEU A 36 -9.81 4.88 -2.53
N VAL A 37 -9.52 6.09 -3.01
CA VAL A 37 -8.65 7.07 -2.34
C VAL A 37 -9.37 7.82 -1.20
N LEU A 38 -10.70 7.78 -1.11
CA LEU A 38 -11.42 8.55 -0.10
C LEU A 38 -11.02 8.23 1.35
N PRO A 39 -10.94 6.95 1.79
CA PRO A 39 -10.53 6.67 3.16
C PRO A 39 -9.10 7.12 3.45
N LEU A 40 -8.22 7.00 2.47
CA LEU A 40 -6.86 7.53 2.53
C LEU A 40 -6.87 9.05 2.74
N LYS A 41 -7.66 9.80 1.96
CA LYS A 41 -7.76 11.27 2.09
C LYS A 41 -8.08 11.66 3.53
N TYR A 42 -9.15 11.08 4.10
CA TYR A 42 -9.58 11.41 5.45
C TYR A 42 -8.56 10.98 6.50
N LEU A 43 -7.94 9.80 6.34
CA LEU A 43 -6.93 9.32 7.26
C LEU A 43 -5.66 10.18 7.20
N LEU A 44 -5.21 10.59 6.02
CA LEU A 44 -4.07 11.48 5.83
C LEU A 44 -4.33 12.84 6.45
N GLN A 45 -5.51 13.43 6.21
CA GLN A 45 -5.91 14.68 6.86
C GLN A 45 -5.89 14.54 8.37
N PHE A 46 -6.51 13.49 8.91
CA PHE A 46 -6.52 13.22 10.34
C PHE A 46 -5.10 13.12 10.93
N VAL A 47 -4.20 12.39 10.28
CA VAL A 47 -2.81 12.25 10.73
C VAL A 47 -2.07 13.59 10.72
N LEU A 48 -2.18 14.35 9.63
CA LEU A 48 -1.50 15.64 9.49
C LEU A 48 -1.99 16.67 10.51
N THR A 49 -3.32 16.84 10.62
CA THR A 49 -3.90 17.86 11.51
C THR A 49 -3.84 17.48 12.98
N THR A 50 -3.75 16.18 13.31
CA THR A 50 -3.51 15.74 14.69
C THR A 50 -2.05 15.92 15.09
N TRP A 51 -1.11 15.71 14.16
CA TRP A 51 0.32 15.81 14.44
C TRP A 51 0.83 17.25 14.47
N GLN A 52 0.48 18.06 13.47
CA GLN A 52 0.91 19.46 13.34
C GLN A 52 -0.28 20.34 12.86
N PRO A 53 -1.24 20.63 13.75
CA PRO A 53 -2.42 21.44 13.41
C PRO A 53 -2.06 22.85 12.92
N ASP A 54 -0.93 23.38 13.36
CA ASP A 54 -0.47 24.74 12.99
C ASP A 54 0.23 24.77 11.62
N LEU A 55 0.58 23.61 11.04
CA LEU A 55 1.24 23.52 9.74
C LEU A 55 0.31 23.04 8.63
N PHE A 56 -0.70 22.22 8.95
CA PHE A 56 -1.58 21.58 7.97
C PHE A 56 -3.04 21.95 8.22
N ASN A 57 -3.73 22.35 7.15
CA ASN A 57 -5.13 22.76 7.22
C ASN A 57 -6.08 21.63 6.76
N THR A 58 -6.00 21.29 5.48
CA THR A 58 -6.96 20.37 4.83
C THR A 58 -6.28 19.58 3.73
N VAL A 59 -6.80 18.38 3.47
CA VAL A 59 -6.44 17.58 2.31
C VAL A 59 -7.62 17.63 1.34
N SER A 60 -7.43 18.29 0.20
CA SER A 60 -8.40 18.30 -0.89
C SER A 60 -8.08 17.20 -1.90
N GLN A 61 -9.07 16.83 -2.71
CA GLN A 61 -8.96 15.74 -3.68
C GLN A 61 -9.45 16.21 -5.05
N ASN A 62 -8.64 15.95 -6.08
CA ASN A 62 -9.01 16.13 -7.47
C ASN A 62 -8.80 14.79 -8.21
N TYR A 63 -9.90 14.12 -8.55
CA TYR A 63 -9.91 12.71 -8.98
C TYR A 63 -9.17 11.82 -7.96
N TYR A 64 -8.06 11.19 -8.32
CA TYR A 64 -7.24 10.40 -7.40
C TYR A 64 -6.07 11.20 -6.80
N MET A 65 -5.77 12.40 -7.30
CA MET A 65 -4.70 13.26 -6.78
C MET A 65 -5.15 13.94 -5.50
N LEU A 66 -4.24 14.05 -4.54
CA LEU A 66 -4.47 14.78 -3.29
C LEU A 66 -3.63 16.05 -3.27
N SER A 67 -4.21 17.14 -2.80
CA SER A 67 -3.51 18.40 -2.52
C SER A 67 -3.61 18.67 -1.02
N ILE A 68 -2.46 18.86 -0.39
CA ILE A 68 -2.34 19.13 1.04
C ILE A 68 -2.10 20.63 1.19
N GLU A 69 -3.07 21.32 1.79
CA GLU A 69 -2.98 22.74 2.07
C GLU A 69 -2.17 22.96 3.35
N THR A 70 -1.11 23.76 3.26
CA THR A 70 -0.26 24.10 4.40
C THR A 70 -0.44 25.56 4.86
N LEU A 71 -0.28 25.79 6.17
CA LEU A 71 -0.36 27.12 6.79
C LEU A 71 1.02 27.81 6.87
N ILE A 72 1.93 27.43 5.97
CA ILE A 72 3.29 27.97 5.93
C ILE A 72 3.27 29.21 5.03
N PHE A 73 3.45 30.38 5.63
CA PHE A 73 3.50 31.64 4.90
C PHE A 73 4.95 32.01 4.57
N PRO A 74 5.32 32.09 3.28
CA PRO A 74 6.66 32.52 2.91
C PRO A 74 6.87 34.00 3.27
N THR A 75 7.99 34.27 3.93
CA THR A 75 8.43 35.62 4.34
C THR A 75 8.98 36.44 3.17
N GLY A 76 9.32 35.77 2.06
CA GLY A 76 9.75 36.40 0.81
C GLY A 76 8.59 36.66 -0.15
N SER A 77 8.52 37.88 -0.69
CA SER A 77 7.54 38.26 -1.71
C SER A 77 7.80 37.48 -3.01
N PHE A 78 6.81 36.70 -3.45
CA PHE A 78 6.78 36.22 -4.84
C PHE A 78 6.55 37.43 -5.75
N ARG A 79 7.56 37.82 -6.54
CA ARG A 79 7.36 38.74 -7.66
C ARG A 79 6.41 38.07 -8.66
N GLY A 80 5.12 38.39 -8.61
CA GLY A 80 4.19 38.05 -9.69
C GLY A 80 2.72 37.78 -9.35
N GLN A 81 2.30 37.71 -8.09
CA GLN A 81 0.87 37.55 -7.77
C GLN A 81 0.55 38.25 -6.46
N GLY A 82 -0.23 39.32 -6.53
CA GLY A 82 -0.52 40.20 -5.39
C GLY A 82 -1.16 39.45 -4.22
N ASP A 83 -0.73 39.82 -3.01
CA ASP A 83 -1.40 39.76 -1.69
C ASP A 83 -2.29 38.56 -1.31
N LYS A 84 -2.24 37.46 -2.06
CA LYS A 84 -2.77 36.19 -1.61
C LYS A 84 -1.66 35.52 -0.81
N LEU A 85 -1.85 35.51 0.51
CA LEU A 85 -1.17 34.64 1.45
C LEU A 85 -0.98 33.27 0.79
N ALA A 86 0.24 32.96 0.36
CA ALA A 86 0.50 31.77 -0.44
C ALA A 86 0.46 30.55 0.50
N VAL A 87 -0.72 29.96 0.63
CA VAL A 87 -0.92 28.59 1.12
C VAL A 87 -0.14 27.69 0.15
N LEU A 88 0.93 27.05 0.63
CA LEU A 88 1.70 26.13 -0.20
C LEU A 88 0.94 24.81 -0.31
N ASP A 89 0.41 24.55 -1.50
CA ASP A 89 -0.28 23.29 -1.81
C ASP A 89 0.73 22.22 -2.22
N VAL A 90 0.78 21.13 -1.45
CA VAL A 90 1.60 19.97 -1.78
C VAL A 90 0.75 18.93 -2.48
N ALA A 91 0.98 18.74 -3.77
CA ALA A 91 0.34 17.68 -4.53
C ALA A 91 1.06 16.34 -4.31
N VAL A 92 0.28 15.28 -4.07
CA VAL A 92 0.77 13.90 -3.97
C VAL A 92 -0.09 12.97 -4.82
N ASN A 93 0.51 11.91 -5.37
CA ASN A 93 -0.19 10.90 -6.17
C ASN A 93 -0.32 9.58 -5.39
N PRO A 94 -1.47 9.28 -4.76
CA PRO A 94 -1.71 8.03 -4.06
C PRO A 94 -1.53 6.75 -4.88
N MET A 95 -1.67 6.81 -6.21
CA MET A 95 -1.76 5.63 -7.06
C MET A 95 -0.46 4.81 -7.06
N ILE A 96 0.68 5.48 -6.91
CA ILE A 96 2.01 4.84 -6.82
C ILE A 96 2.14 3.95 -5.58
N TYR A 97 1.38 4.24 -4.53
CA TYR A 97 1.35 3.44 -3.30
C TYR A 97 0.19 2.42 -3.27
N GLY A 98 -0.80 2.59 -4.15
CA GLY A 98 -2.09 1.90 -4.10
C GLY A 98 -2.23 0.65 -4.98
N TYR A 99 -1.34 0.47 -5.97
CA TYR A 99 -1.47 -0.59 -6.98
C TYR A 99 -1.48 -2.01 -6.38
N GLY A 100 -0.95 -2.17 -5.16
CA GLY A 100 -1.01 -3.40 -4.38
C GLY A 100 -2.41 -3.99 -4.22
N LEU A 101 -3.45 -3.16 -4.24
CA LEU A 101 -4.84 -3.62 -4.16
C LEU A 101 -5.24 -4.44 -5.39
N ALA A 102 -4.84 -4.01 -6.59
CA ALA A 102 -5.08 -4.74 -7.82
C ALA A 102 -4.35 -6.09 -7.80
N VAL A 103 -3.11 -6.11 -7.27
CA VAL A 103 -2.31 -7.33 -7.13
C VAL A 103 -2.96 -8.32 -6.15
N ILE A 104 -3.27 -7.89 -4.93
CA ILE A 104 -3.95 -8.75 -3.94
C ILE A 104 -5.27 -9.28 -4.51
N SER A 105 -6.05 -8.43 -5.17
CA SER A 105 -7.34 -8.81 -5.75
C SER A 105 -7.17 -9.85 -6.86
N GLY A 106 -6.25 -9.61 -7.80
CA GLY A 106 -5.95 -10.55 -8.88
C GLY A 106 -5.48 -11.90 -8.37
N LEU A 107 -4.58 -11.93 -7.39
CA LEU A 107 -4.11 -13.17 -6.76
C LEU A 107 -5.23 -13.89 -6.01
N THR A 108 -6.06 -13.16 -5.25
CA THR A 108 -7.16 -13.72 -4.46
C THR A 108 -8.26 -14.32 -5.34
N VAL A 109 -8.66 -13.62 -6.40
CA VAL A 109 -9.68 -14.12 -7.33
C VAL A 109 -9.20 -15.36 -8.07
N SER A 110 -7.90 -15.46 -8.31
CA SER A 110 -7.27 -16.58 -9.03
C SER A 110 -7.16 -17.87 -8.21
N ILE A 111 -7.46 -17.84 -6.90
CA ILE A 111 -7.49 -19.06 -6.09
C ILE A 111 -8.75 -19.87 -6.45
N PRO A 112 -8.62 -21.11 -6.96
CA PRO A 112 -9.73 -21.85 -7.55
C PRO A 112 -10.78 -22.33 -6.52
N GLU A 113 -10.35 -22.74 -5.33
CA GLU A 113 -11.21 -23.39 -4.32
C GLU A 113 -11.67 -22.44 -3.21
N LEU A 114 -11.31 -21.15 -3.30
CA LEU A 114 -11.68 -20.18 -2.29
C LEU A 114 -13.11 -19.68 -2.53
N SER A 115 -13.97 -19.80 -1.52
CA SER A 115 -15.37 -19.36 -1.62
C SER A 115 -15.47 -17.85 -1.91
N PRO A 116 -16.51 -17.38 -2.64
CA PRO A 116 -16.66 -15.96 -2.96
C PRO A 116 -16.65 -15.04 -1.74
N ALA A 117 -17.29 -15.44 -0.64
CA ALA A 117 -17.29 -14.67 0.60
C ALA A 117 -15.88 -14.52 1.21
N LYS A 118 -15.04 -15.56 1.14
CA LYS A 118 -13.64 -15.49 1.60
C LYS A 118 -12.81 -14.59 0.71
N LYS A 119 -13.02 -14.64 -0.62
CA LYS A 119 -12.37 -13.74 -1.59
C LYS A 119 -12.67 -12.28 -1.28
N ILE A 120 -13.94 -11.93 -1.10
CA ILE A 120 -14.37 -10.57 -0.76
C ILE A 120 -13.73 -10.13 0.56
N LYS A 121 -13.76 -10.96 1.60
CA LYS A 121 -13.12 -10.63 2.89
C LYS A 121 -11.63 -10.37 2.75
N GLN A 122 -10.89 -11.19 2.01
CA GLN A 122 -9.46 -10.97 1.77
C GLN A 122 -9.19 -9.68 0.98
N ILE A 123 -10.02 -9.35 -0.01
CA ILE A 123 -9.91 -8.09 -0.76
C ILE A 123 -10.17 -6.89 0.17
N LEU A 124 -11.16 -6.97 1.06
CA LEU A 124 -11.43 -5.93 2.06
C LEU A 124 -10.27 -5.74 3.04
N TYR A 125 -9.67 -6.83 3.54
CA TYR A 125 -8.48 -6.75 4.38
C TYR A 125 -7.29 -6.16 3.61
N GLY A 126 -7.09 -6.58 2.36
CA GLY A 126 -6.09 -6.02 1.46
C GLY A 126 -6.29 -4.52 1.24
N TYR A 127 -7.53 -4.08 1.09
CA TYR A 127 -7.86 -2.66 0.96
C TYR A 127 -7.49 -1.85 2.19
N ILE A 128 -7.80 -2.34 3.40
CA ILE A 128 -7.41 -1.66 4.65
C ILE A 128 -5.89 -1.53 4.75
N ILE A 129 -5.14 -2.61 4.43
CA ILE A 129 -3.68 -2.59 4.43
C ILE A 129 -3.15 -1.55 3.43
N VAL A 130 -3.71 -1.52 2.22
CA VAL A 130 -3.30 -0.57 1.18
C VAL A 130 -3.59 0.87 1.60
N VAL A 131 -4.74 1.17 2.22
CA VAL A 131 -5.05 2.52 2.73
C VAL A 131 -3.99 2.98 3.74
N ILE A 132 -3.55 2.10 4.64
CA ILE A 132 -2.50 2.42 5.62
C ILE A 132 -1.16 2.71 4.92
N ILE A 133 -0.76 1.86 3.96
CA ILE A 133 0.48 2.04 3.18
C ILE A 133 0.43 3.35 2.39
N GLN A 134 -0.68 3.62 1.71
CA GLN A 134 -0.86 4.86 0.95
C GLN A 134 -0.78 6.08 1.86
N THR A 135 -1.37 6.01 3.06
CA THR A 135 -1.35 7.13 4.01
C THR A 135 0.08 7.42 4.44
N PHE A 136 0.82 6.37 4.78
CA PHE A 136 2.23 6.48 5.14
C PHE A 136 3.07 7.04 3.97
N GLY A 137 2.86 6.54 2.76
CA GLY A 137 3.54 7.02 1.55
C GLY A 137 3.28 8.49 1.26
N CYS A 138 2.01 8.89 1.18
CA CYS A 138 1.60 10.27 0.94
C CYS A 138 2.10 11.23 2.03
N PHE A 139 2.12 10.81 3.29
CA PHE A 139 2.67 11.61 4.39
C PHE A 139 4.15 11.93 4.16
N TRP A 140 4.98 10.91 3.92
CA TRP A 140 6.42 11.11 3.72
C TRP A 140 6.75 11.80 2.39
N GLU A 141 5.96 11.59 1.34
CA GLU A 141 6.07 12.35 0.11
C GLU A 141 5.81 13.84 0.34
N ALA A 142 4.81 14.17 1.16
CA ALA A 142 4.52 15.55 1.52
C ALA A 142 5.68 16.20 2.28
N MET A 143 6.22 15.51 3.30
CA MET A 143 7.40 15.99 4.03
C MET A 143 8.60 16.18 3.10
N LYS A 144 8.83 15.23 2.19
CA LYS A 144 9.89 15.31 1.19
C LYS A 144 9.71 16.53 0.26
N HIS A 145 8.49 16.81 -0.18
CA HIS A 145 8.22 18.00 -0.99
C HIS A 145 8.52 19.29 -0.23
N LEU A 146 8.06 19.42 1.01
CA LEU A 146 8.30 20.61 1.84
C LEU A 146 9.78 20.84 2.13
N VAL A 147 10.53 19.79 2.46
CA VAL A 147 11.94 19.92 2.88
C VAL A 147 12.92 20.09 1.71
N PHE A 148 12.71 19.35 0.61
CA PHE A 148 13.70 19.31 -0.48
C PHE A 148 13.33 20.18 -1.69
N TYR A 149 12.04 20.49 -1.87
CA TYR A 149 11.54 21.24 -3.04
C TYR A 149 10.78 22.51 -2.66
N GLY A 150 10.49 22.71 -1.37
CA GLY A 150 9.78 23.88 -0.86
C GLY A 150 10.67 25.11 -0.67
N SER A 151 10.08 26.17 -0.12
CA SER A 151 10.79 27.39 0.29
C SER A 151 11.67 27.15 1.53
N PRO A 152 12.66 28.02 1.82
CA PRO A 152 13.43 27.98 3.06
C PRO A 152 12.55 27.96 4.31
N ASP A 153 11.45 28.72 4.31
CA ASP A 153 10.49 28.76 5.42
C ASP A 153 9.77 27.41 5.59
N SER A 154 9.36 26.77 4.49
CA SER A 154 8.72 25.45 4.57
C SER A 154 9.67 24.35 5.03
N LYS A 155 10.95 24.44 4.63
CA LYS A 155 11.98 23.55 5.13
C LYS A 155 12.16 23.73 6.62
N GLN A 156 12.32 24.97 7.09
CA GLN A 156 12.54 25.25 8.51
C GLN A 156 11.34 24.81 9.35
N ALA A 157 10.12 25.09 8.91
CA ALA A 157 8.89 24.68 9.60
C ALA A 157 8.82 23.17 9.84
N ILE A 158 9.27 22.34 8.89
CA ILE A 158 9.32 20.87 9.07
C ILE A 158 10.50 20.45 9.96
N LEU A 159 11.65 21.12 9.88
CA LEU A 159 12.78 20.81 10.77
C LEU A 159 12.46 21.12 12.24
N ASP A 160 11.67 22.17 12.48
CA ASP A 160 11.21 22.56 13.82
C ASP A 160 10.27 21.52 14.45
N THR A 161 9.66 20.63 13.66
CA THR A 161 8.88 19.50 14.19
C THR A 161 9.76 18.36 14.72
N GLY A 162 11.08 18.49 14.65
CA GLY A 162 12.05 17.46 15.04
C GLY A 162 12.30 16.39 13.98
N LEU A 163 11.71 16.51 12.79
CA LEU A 163 12.08 15.67 11.64
C LEU A 163 13.37 16.17 11.02
N PHE A 164 14.20 15.27 10.51
CA PHE A 164 15.44 15.62 9.82
C PHE A 164 15.47 15.01 8.41
N PRO A 165 16.25 15.61 7.48
CA PRO A 165 16.17 15.26 6.05
C PRO A 165 16.43 13.78 5.77
N ASP A 166 17.40 13.17 6.45
CA ASP A 166 17.76 11.76 6.24
C ASP A 166 16.63 10.81 6.64
N LEU A 167 15.90 11.11 7.72
CA LEU A 167 14.75 10.34 8.16
C LEU A 167 13.61 10.41 7.13
N ILE A 168 13.33 11.62 6.64
CA ILE A 168 12.31 11.87 5.63
C ILE A 168 12.65 11.12 4.35
N ALA A 169 13.90 11.22 3.88
CA ALA A 169 14.37 10.52 2.69
C ALA A 169 14.27 9.00 2.85
N LEU A 170 14.70 8.45 4.00
CA LEU A 170 14.63 7.02 4.30
C LEU A 170 13.18 6.50 4.23
N PHE A 171 12.27 7.16 4.96
CA PHE A 171 10.88 6.70 5.01
C PHE A 171 10.13 6.90 3.69
N TYR A 172 10.44 7.97 2.95
CA TYR A 172 9.92 8.15 1.59
C TYR A 172 10.42 7.04 0.65
N GLN A 173 11.72 6.71 0.64
CA GLN A 173 12.25 5.64 -0.20
C GLN A 173 11.66 4.28 0.16
N MET A 174 11.54 3.98 1.45
CA MET A 174 10.94 2.74 1.92
C MET A 174 9.46 2.64 1.53
N SER A 175 8.69 3.72 1.70
CA SER A 175 7.26 3.76 1.38
C SER A 175 6.99 3.77 -0.12
N TYR A 176 7.91 4.30 -0.93
CA TYR A 176 7.79 4.35 -2.39
C TYR A 176 8.23 3.05 -3.06
N LEU A 177 9.34 2.44 -2.62
CA LEU A 177 9.94 1.28 -3.30
C LEU A 177 9.57 -0.07 -2.67
N ILE A 178 9.50 -0.15 -1.35
CA ILE A 178 9.39 -1.43 -0.64
C ILE A 178 7.93 -1.74 -0.35
N PHE A 179 7.23 -0.84 0.33
CA PHE A 179 5.90 -1.14 0.86
C PHE A 179 4.86 -1.52 -0.22
N PRO A 180 4.72 -0.78 -1.34
CA PRO A 180 3.71 -1.07 -2.35
C PRO A 180 4.00 -2.37 -3.11
N ALA A 181 5.26 -2.77 -3.21
CA ALA A 181 5.67 -4.00 -3.91
C ALA A 181 5.61 -5.23 -3.00
N VAL A 182 6.08 -5.12 -1.75
CA VAL A 182 6.30 -6.26 -0.86
C VAL A 182 5.09 -6.56 0.01
N ILE A 183 4.53 -5.54 0.69
CA ILE A 183 3.51 -5.77 1.71
C ILE A 183 2.25 -6.41 1.11
N PRO A 184 1.73 -6.00 -0.06
CA PRO A 184 0.55 -6.63 -0.65
C PRO A 184 0.73 -8.13 -0.90
N VAL A 185 1.89 -8.52 -1.43
CA VAL A 185 2.21 -9.92 -1.72
C VAL A 185 2.41 -10.71 -0.42
N ALA A 186 3.14 -10.14 0.54
CA ALA A 186 3.35 -10.77 1.85
C ALA A 186 2.02 -10.97 2.60
N ALA A 187 1.14 -9.96 2.61
CA ALA A 187 -0.18 -10.04 3.20
C ALA A 187 -1.01 -11.13 2.53
N TRP A 188 -0.99 -11.23 1.19
CA TRP A 188 -1.68 -12.29 0.47
C TRP A 188 -1.16 -13.69 0.83
N ILE A 189 0.15 -13.88 0.92
CA ILE A 189 0.77 -15.14 1.36
C ILE A 189 0.32 -15.50 2.78
N ILE A 190 0.33 -14.51 3.70
CA ILE A 190 -0.09 -14.70 5.09
C ILE A 190 -1.58 -15.06 5.20
N MET A 191 -2.44 -14.47 4.38
CA MET A 191 -3.87 -14.79 4.33
C MET A 191 -4.15 -16.17 3.73
N ASN A 192 -3.24 -16.71 2.91
CA ASN A 192 -3.43 -17.94 2.15
C ASN A 192 -2.40 -19.03 2.48
N LYS A 193 -1.83 -19.02 3.70
CA LYS A 193 -0.76 -19.95 4.14
C LYS A 193 -1.04 -21.42 3.83
N ASN A 194 -2.27 -21.90 4.07
CA ASN A 194 -2.63 -23.30 3.79
C ASN A 194 -2.57 -23.63 2.30
N PHE A 195 -3.08 -22.73 1.45
CA PHE A 195 -2.99 -22.90 0.00
C PHE A 195 -1.52 -22.87 -0.47
N ILE A 196 -0.70 -22.00 0.11
CA ILE A 196 0.74 -21.95 -0.16
C ILE A 196 1.45 -23.24 0.28
N GLY A 197 1.09 -23.80 1.43
CA GLY A 197 1.60 -25.08 1.93
C GLY A 197 1.33 -26.24 0.99
N ILE A 198 0.12 -26.28 0.41
CA ILE A 198 -0.28 -27.26 -0.61
C ILE A 198 0.57 -27.13 -1.88
N ILE A 199 0.68 -25.93 -2.47
CA ILE A 199 1.39 -25.76 -3.74
C ILE A 199 2.92 -25.91 -3.62
N THR A 200 3.48 -25.65 -2.44
CA THR A 200 4.93 -25.80 -2.18
C THR A 200 5.29 -27.21 -1.72
N GLY A 201 4.30 -28.07 -1.46
CA GLY A 201 4.51 -29.41 -0.91
C GLY A 201 4.98 -29.41 0.55
N LEU A 202 4.91 -28.27 1.25
CA LEU A 202 5.33 -28.14 2.64
C LEU A 202 4.49 -29.04 3.56
N ASP A 203 3.17 -29.09 3.31
CA ASP A 203 2.24 -29.89 4.11
C ASP A 203 2.47 -31.39 3.93
N ALA A 204 2.80 -31.83 2.70
CA ALA A 204 3.16 -33.22 2.42
C ALA A 204 4.46 -33.63 3.14
N LYS A 205 5.46 -32.73 3.18
CA LYS A 205 6.74 -32.96 3.87
C LYS A 205 6.58 -33.03 5.39
N ILE A 206 5.78 -32.15 5.98
CA ILE A 206 5.48 -32.15 7.43
C ILE A 206 4.75 -33.43 7.83
N ASN A 207 3.72 -33.82 7.07
CA ASN A 207 2.93 -35.02 7.36
C ASN A 207 3.72 -36.33 7.15
N GLY A 208 4.65 -36.35 6.17
CA GLY A 208 5.59 -37.46 5.99
C GLY A 208 6.51 -37.65 7.20
N ASN A 209 7.18 -36.57 7.63
CA ASN A 209 8.09 -36.60 8.77
C ASN A 209 7.41 -37.06 10.08
N LEU A 210 6.17 -36.61 10.32
CA LEU A 210 5.38 -37.00 11.51
C LEU A 210 4.98 -38.48 11.51
N LYS A 211 4.78 -39.09 10.34
CA LYS A 211 4.55 -40.54 10.25
C LYS A 211 5.82 -41.31 10.55
N ASP A 212 6.95 -40.88 10.01
CA ASP A 212 8.25 -41.54 10.22
C ASP A 212 8.69 -41.50 11.70
N THR A 213 8.42 -40.39 12.42
CA THR A 213 8.69 -40.32 13.87
C THR A 213 7.81 -41.29 14.67
N LYS A 214 6.50 -41.37 14.36
CA LYS A 214 5.59 -42.31 15.05
C LYS A 214 5.88 -43.78 14.77
N VAL A 215 6.51 -44.11 13.64
CA VAL A 215 6.96 -45.48 13.33
C VAL A 215 8.25 -45.81 14.07
N SER A 216 9.14 -44.83 14.27
CA SER A 216 10.38 -45.01 15.04
C SER A 216 10.12 -45.25 16.54
N ASP A 217 9.13 -44.58 17.14
CA ASP A 217 8.80 -44.74 18.57
C ASP A 217 8.06 -46.05 18.91
N LYS A 218 7.74 -46.87 17.90
CA LYS A 218 7.06 -48.17 18.06
C LYS A 218 7.98 -49.39 17.94
N LYS A 219 9.29 -49.20 17.95
CA LYS A 219 10.30 -50.27 18.02
C LYS A 219 11.07 -50.18 19.33
#